data_AF-D3V8L5-F1
#
_entry.id   AF-D3V8L5-F1
#
_cell.length_a   1.000
_cell.length_b   1.000
_cell.length_c   1.000
_cell.angle_alpha   90.00
_cell.angle_beta   90.00
_cell.angle_gamma   90.00
#
_symmetry.space_group_name_H-M   'P 1'
#
loop_
_entity.id
_entity.type
_entity.pdbx_description
1 polymer ?
#
loop_
_entity_poly.entity_id
_entity_poly.type
_entity_poly.pdbx_seq_one_letter_code
_entity_poly.pdbx_strand_id
1 'polypeptide(L)'
;MSDVINPEMNLEDYMLVFDLNSATGELDDGTQGWGYMSGKASDGPRGFFGTLRVIQNKIDIKNISNFYWNSPNFLSLSLSLSLSLSFRIPSDKRQGEPNSVPPLFQGNFYVTVDNVTYDLGAPYDSYEKIGKRIYNARYNSEDALKLSTILKQTGQTKRFYCNWR
;
A
#
# COMPACT_ATOMS: atom_id res chain seq x y z
N MET A 1 13.88 32.89 18.96
CA MET A 1 13.91 31.50 18.47
C MET A 1 12.57 30.90 18.85
N SER A 2 11.65 30.84 17.90
CA SER A 2 10.34 30.23 18.09
C SER A 2 10.46 28.75 17.75
N ASP A 3 10.24 27.91 18.75
CA ASP A 3 10.10 26.47 18.59
C ASP A 3 8.99 26.21 17.55
N VAL A 4 9.37 25.64 16.42
CA VAL A 4 8.42 25.11 15.46
C VAL A 4 7.82 23.88 16.12
N ILE A 5 6.69 24.07 16.80
CA ILE A 5 5.84 22.98 17.26
C ILE A 5 5.38 22.27 16.00
N ASN A 6 6.08 21.19 15.66
CA ASN A 6 5.65 20.27 14.63
C ASN A 6 4.31 19.68 15.15
N PRO A 7 3.17 19.90 14.48
CA PRO A 7 1.91 19.40 14.99
C PRO A 7 2.03 17.87 15.07
N GLU A 8 1.92 17.33 16.28
CA GLU A 8 1.82 15.89 16.46
C GLU A 8 0.67 15.39 15.57
N MET A 9 1.00 14.55 14.58
CA MET A 9 -0.01 13.99 13.69
C MET A 9 -1.05 13.24 14.54
N ASN A 10 -2.28 13.72 14.53
CA ASN A 10 -3.36 13.08 15.27
C ASN A 10 -3.77 11.80 14.53
N LEU A 11 -3.60 10.65 15.18
CA LEU A 11 -3.95 9.35 14.62
C LEU A 11 -5.41 9.32 14.15
N GLU A 12 -6.31 10.02 14.86
CA GLU A 12 -7.74 10.02 14.55
C GLU A 12 -8.08 10.59 13.17
N ASP A 13 -7.19 11.34 12.53
CA ASP A 13 -7.44 11.95 11.22
C ASP A 13 -7.16 11.00 10.04
N TYR A 14 -6.72 9.76 10.32
CA TYR A 14 -6.27 8.80 9.30
C TYR A 14 -7.10 7.52 9.26
N MET A 15 -7.42 7.06 8.05
CA MET A 15 -8.17 5.82 7.84
C MET A 15 -7.36 4.56 8.18
N LEU A 16 -6.06 4.57 7.88
CA LEU A 16 -5.14 3.47 8.13
C LEU A 16 -3.80 4.03 8.58
N VAL A 17 -3.19 3.44 9.60
CA VAL A 17 -1.83 3.79 10.05
C VAL A 17 -1.06 2.50 10.27
N PHE A 18 0.16 2.42 9.74
CA PHE A 18 1.04 1.27 9.95
C PHE A 18 2.51 1.69 10.04
N ASP A 19 3.26 0.90 10.80
CA ASP A 19 4.72 0.95 10.78
C ASP A 19 5.22 -0.01 9.71
N LEU A 20 6.11 0.48 8.84
CA LEU A 20 6.75 -0.29 7.79
C LEU A 20 8.26 -0.28 8.01
N ASN A 21 8.85 -1.45 8.24
CA ASN A 21 10.27 -1.67 8.03
C ASN A 21 10.45 -2.12 6.59
N SER A 22 10.83 -1.19 5.71
CA SER A 22 11.00 -1.50 4.30
C SER A 22 12.23 -2.38 4.09
N ALA A 23 12.08 -3.42 3.26
CA ALA A 23 13.22 -4.17 2.73
C ALA A 23 13.11 -4.32 1.22
N THR A 24 14.11 -4.98 0.63
CA THR A 24 14.19 -5.21 -0.81
C THR A 24 14.09 -6.71 -1.09
N GLY A 25 13.38 -7.10 -2.14
CA GLY A 25 13.28 -8.49 -2.58
C GLY A 25 12.90 -8.61 -4.05
N GLU A 26 13.23 -9.76 -4.64
CA GLU A 26 12.87 -10.07 -6.03
C GLU A 26 11.43 -10.60 -6.09
N LEU A 27 10.63 -10.05 -7.00
CA LEU A 27 9.27 -10.50 -7.33
C LEU A 27 9.33 -11.72 -8.27
N ASP A 28 8.21 -12.41 -8.46
CA ASP A 28 8.15 -13.64 -9.28
C ASP A 28 8.57 -13.42 -10.75
N ASP A 29 8.40 -12.21 -11.26
CA ASP A 29 8.81 -11.83 -12.62
C ASP A 29 10.28 -11.39 -12.72
N GLY A 30 11.05 -11.49 -11.63
CA GLY A 30 12.44 -11.05 -11.54
C GLY A 30 12.60 -9.54 -11.28
N THR A 31 11.50 -8.80 -11.08
CA THR A 31 11.56 -7.37 -10.75
C THR A 31 12.07 -7.15 -9.32
N GLN A 32 12.88 -6.12 -9.11
CA GLN A 32 13.24 -5.69 -7.76
C GLN A 32 12.11 -4.85 -7.13
N GLY A 33 11.62 -5.29 -5.97
CA GLY A 33 10.67 -4.56 -5.13
C GLY A 33 11.32 -3.96 -3.87
N TRP A 34 10.78 -2.84 -3.39
CA TRP A 34 11.11 -2.18 -2.13
C TRP A 34 9.84 -1.87 -1.33
N GLY A 35 9.76 -2.31 -0.09
CA GLY A 35 8.60 -2.12 0.77
C GLY A 35 8.28 -3.36 1.58
N TYR A 36 7.02 -3.78 1.50
CA TYR A 36 6.48 -4.97 2.17
C TYR A 36 5.75 -5.89 1.20
N MET A 37 6.04 -7.19 1.28
CA MET A 37 5.28 -8.23 0.60
C MET A 37 5.16 -9.47 1.49
N SER A 38 3.92 -9.90 1.72
CA SER A 38 3.59 -11.02 2.60
C SER A 38 3.31 -12.29 1.80
N GLY A 39 3.78 -13.42 2.33
CA GLY A 39 3.88 -14.65 1.57
C GLY A 39 2.65 -15.51 1.36
N LYS A 40 1.46 -14.90 1.34
CA LYS A 40 0.20 -15.65 1.24
C LYS A 40 -0.44 -15.63 -0.15
N ALA A 41 0.34 -15.38 -1.20
CA ALA A 41 -0.08 -15.65 -2.57
C ALA A 41 0.66 -16.89 -3.08
N SER A 42 0.18 -18.09 -2.71
CA SER A 42 0.39 -19.39 -3.36
C SER A 42 1.65 -19.53 -4.24
N ASP A 43 2.64 -20.24 -3.69
CA ASP A 43 3.60 -21.12 -4.36
C ASP A 43 4.98 -20.53 -4.77
N GLY A 44 5.83 -20.24 -3.76
CA GLY A 44 7.28 -20.09 -3.95
C GLY A 44 8.02 -19.45 -2.76
N PRO A 45 9.31 -19.78 -2.50
CA PRO A 45 10.14 -19.16 -1.45
C PRO A 45 10.76 -17.81 -1.85
N ARG A 46 10.43 -17.28 -3.04
CA ARG A 46 10.89 -15.97 -3.53
C ARG A 46 9.80 -14.92 -3.27
N GLY A 47 10.18 -13.69 -2.95
CA GLY A 47 9.21 -12.57 -2.90
C GLY A 47 8.69 -12.13 -1.53
N PHE A 48 9.28 -12.51 -0.41
CA PHE A 48 8.98 -11.85 0.89
C PHE A 48 10.06 -10.86 1.24
N PHE A 49 9.63 -9.66 1.60
CA PHE A 49 10.53 -8.62 2.07
C PHE A 49 9.74 -7.63 2.92
N GLY A 50 10.45 -7.01 3.85
CA GLY A 50 9.94 -6.01 4.77
C GLY A 50 9.02 -6.58 5.84
N THR A 51 8.68 -5.74 6.80
CA THR A 51 7.65 -6.04 7.81
C THR A 51 6.70 -4.88 7.94
N LEU A 52 5.42 -5.18 8.09
CA LEU A 52 4.36 -4.19 8.26
C LEU A 52 3.57 -4.51 9.52
N ARG A 53 3.41 -3.53 10.39
CA ARG A 53 2.59 -3.62 11.61
C ARG A 53 1.50 -2.54 11.58
N VAL A 54 0.25 -2.95 11.52
CA VAL A 54 -0.89 -2.03 11.59
C VAL A 54 -0.98 -1.44 13.00
N ILE A 55 -1.11 -0.12 13.07
CA ILE A 55 -1.30 0.67 14.30
C ILE A 55 -2.75 1.10 14.44
N GLN A 56 -3.39 1.51 13.34
CA GLN A 56 -4.79 1.92 13.30
C GLN A 56 -5.43 1.47 11.98
N ASN A 57 -6.71 1.09 12.05
CA ASN A 57 -7.50 0.69 10.89
C ASN A 57 -8.97 1.01 11.13
N LYS A 58 -9.47 2.05 10.47
CA LYS A 58 -10.87 2.52 10.56
C LYS A 58 -11.75 2.03 9.40
N ILE A 59 -11.18 1.25 8.49
CA ILE A 59 -11.79 0.84 7.21
C ILE A 59 -11.86 -0.69 7.05
N ASP A 60 -11.83 -1.42 8.17
CA ASP A 60 -12.04 -2.87 8.24
C ASP A 60 -11.15 -3.72 7.30
N ILE A 61 -9.93 -3.26 7.04
CA ILE A 61 -8.91 -4.06 6.32
C ILE A 61 -8.54 -5.27 7.18
N LYS A 62 -8.75 -6.48 6.68
CA LYS A 62 -8.38 -7.71 7.38
C LYS A 62 -6.88 -7.97 7.30
N ASN A 63 -6.30 -7.82 6.12
CA ASN A 63 -4.85 -7.96 5.88
C ASN A 63 -4.39 -7.05 4.76
N ILE A 64 -3.16 -6.55 4.90
CA ILE A 64 -2.37 -5.94 3.83
C ILE A 64 -1.44 -7.03 3.32
N SER A 65 -1.52 -7.39 2.04
CA SER A 65 -0.65 -8.43 1.48
C SER A 65 0.60 -7.87 0.83
N ASN A 66 0.55 -6.64 0.33
CA ASN A 66 1.72 -5.93 -0.11
C ASN A 66 1.52 -4.41 -0.05
N PHE A 67 2.64 -3.72 0.07
CA PHE A 67 2.81 -2.29 -0.12
C PHE A 67 4.25 -2.07 -0.55
N TYR A 68 4.51 -2.03 -1.86
CA TYR A 68 5.87 -1.90 -2.38
C TYR A 68 5.92 -1.08 -3.66
N TRP A 69 7.09 -0.50 -3.91
CA TRP A 69 7.48 0.06 -5.20
C TRP A 69 8.30 -0.97 -5.97
N ASN A 70 8.09 -1.08 -7.28
CA ASN A 70 8.87 -1.97 -8.13
C ASN A 70 9.62 -1.21 -9.24
N SER A 71 10.81 -1.70 -9.61
CA SER A 71 11.50 -1.22 -10.81
C SER A 71 10.76 -1.70 -12.07
N PRO A 72 10.98 -1.09 -13.24
CA PRO A 72 10.56 -1.74 -14.47
C PRO A 72 11.47 -2.96 -14.71
N ASN A 73 10.97 -3.95 -15.42
CA ASN A 73 11.77 -5.03 -15.98
C ASN A 73 11.30 -5.31 -17.43
N PHE A 74 11.85 -6.34 -18.07
CA PHE A 74 11.50 -6.68 -19.46
C PHE A 74 10.01 -7.03 -19.65
N LEU A 75 9.30 -7.44 -18.59
CA LEU A 75 7.90 -7.88 -18.61
C LEU A 75 6.94 -6.82 -18.01
N SER A 76 7.45 -5.89 -17.22
CA SER A 76 6.74 -4.84 -16.50
C SER A 76 7.33 -3.49 -16.90
N LEU A 77 6.70 -2.86 -17.90
CA LEU A 77 7.17 -1.60 -18.49
C LEU A 77 6.85 -0.37 -17.63
N SER A 78 6.12 -0.53 -16.51
CA SER A 78 5.68 0.58 -15.68
C SER A 78 6.22 0.51 -14.24
N LEU A 79 6.88 1.59 -13.83
CA LEU A 79 7.14 1.92 -12.44
C LEU A 79 5.81 2.14 -11.71
N SER A 80 5.58 1.44 -10.60
CA SER A 80 4.36 1.61 -9.83
C SER A 80 4.55 1.33 -8.34
N LEU A 81 3.73 1.98 -7.52
CA LEU A 81 3.45 1.56 -6.16
C LEU A 81 2.28 0.57 -6.20
N SER A 82 2.50 -0.65 -5.73
CA SER A 82 1.47 -1.65 -5.54
C SER A 82 0.98 -1.64 -4.10
N LEU A 83 -0.33 -1.59 -3.91
CA LEU A 83 -1.00 -1.82 -2.63
C LEU A 83 -2.05 -2.92 -2.80
N SER A 84 -2.01 -3.94 -1.94
CA SER A 84 -3.01 -5.00 -1.93
C SER A 84 -3.65 -5.15 -0.56
N LEU A 85 -4.98 -4.95 -0.53
CA LEU A 85 -5.80 -4.98 0.67
C LEU A 85 -6.84 -6.10 0.58
N SER A 86 -7.05 -6.81 1.67
CA SER A 86 -8.21 -7.69 1.83
C SER A 86 -9.14 -7.13 2.89
N PHE A 87 -10.44 -7.09 2.62
CA PHE A 87 -11.45 -6.55 3.53
C PHE A 87 -12.21 -7.66 4.24
N ARG A 88 -12.70 -7.34 5.44
CA ARG A 88 -13.67 -8.18 6.15
C ARG A 88 -15.08 -7.91 5.61
N ILE A 89 -15.44 -8.50 4.47
CA ILE A 89 -16.83 -8.41 3.97
C ILE A 89 -17.67 -9.52 4.61
N PRO A 90 -18.73 -9.19 5.38
CA PRO A 90 -19.68 -10.17 5.91
C PRO A 90 -20.25 -11.08 4.81
N SER A 91 -20.40 -12.37 5.10
CA SER A 91 -20.80 -13.40 4.14
C SER A 91 -22.24 -13.27 3.63
N ASP A 92 -23.04 -12.42 4.26
CA ASP A 92 -24.45 -12.11 3.98
C ASP A 92 -24.63 -10.89 3.06
N LYS A 93 -23.67 -9.96 3.00
CA LYS A 93 -23.63 -8.87 2.00
C LYS A 93 -23.08 -9.31 0.64
N ARG A 94 -23.40 -10.54 0.22
CA ARG A 94 -23.07 -11.12 -1.10
C ARG A 94 -23.90 -10.54 -2.27
N GLN A 95 -24.49 -9.37 -2.11
CA GLN A 95 -25.28 -8.73 -3.17
C GLN A 95 -24.47 -7.59 -3.78
N GLY A 96 -23.63 -7.95 -4.74
CA GLY A 96 -22.85 -7.03 -5.56
C GLY A 96 -22.18 -7.83 -6.66
N GLU A 97 -22.19 -7.30 -7.88
CA GLU A 97 -21.62 -7.95 -9.06
C GLU A 97 -20.16 -8.33 -8.81
N PRO A 98 -19.69 -9.49 -9.32
CA PRO A 98 -18.26 -9.75 -9.42
C PRO A 98 -17.61 -8.54 -10.11
N ASN A 99 -16.52 -8.01 -9.54
CA ASN A 99 -15.72 -6.89 -10.07
C ASN A 99 -16.08 -5.46 -9.58
N SER A 100 -16.94 -5.26 -8.57
CA SER A 100 -17.09 -3.93 -7.99
C SER A 100 -15.87 -3.55 -7.14
N VAL A 101 -15.03 -2.63 -7.64
CA VAL A 101 -13.94 -2.01 -6.87
C VAL A 101 -14.54 -1.27 -5.66
N PRO A 102 -14.05 -1.49 -4.42
CA PRO A 102 -14.57 -0.83 -3.24
C PRO A 102 -14.56 0.68 -3.43
N PRO A 103 -15.59 1.41 -2.98
CA PRO A 103 -15.64 2.88 -3.09
C PRO A 103 -14.37 3.58 -2.60
N LEU A 104 -13.67 2.97 -1.64
CA LEU A 104 -12.37 3.42 -1.13
C LEU A 104 -11.33 3.67 -2.24
N PHE A 105 -11.27 2.82 -3.27
CA PHE A 105 -10.29 2.94 -4.36
C PHE A 105 -10.78 3.81 -5.53
N GLN A 106 -11.96 4.43 -5.41
CA GLN A 106 -12.46 5.39 -6.41
C GLN A 106 -11.96 6.81 -6.17
N GLY A 107 -11.49 7.11 -4.94
CA GLY A 107 -10.91 8.39 -4.56
C GLY A 107 -9.39 8.45 -4.68
N ASN A 108 -8.83 9.62 -4.40
CA ASN A 108 -7.40 9.83 -4.33
C ASN A 108 -6.83 9.18 -3.06
N PHE A 109 -5.67 8.56 -3.21
CA PHE A 109 -4.96 7.95 -2.10
C PHE A 109 -3.83 8.85 -1.59
N TYR A 110 -3.92 9.28 -0.35
CA TYR A 110 -2.94 10.12 0.33
C TYR A 110 -2.13 9.30 1.32
N VAL A 111 -0.81 9.48 1.27
CA VAL A 111 0.13 8.84 2.20
C VAL A 111 0.99 9.92 2.85
N THR A 112 0.99 9.98 4.17
CA THR A 112 1.89 10.86 4.93
C THR A 112 2.96 10.02 5.62
N VAL A 113 4.22 10.42 5.49
CA VAL A 113 5.39 9.83 6.17
C VAL A 113 6.43 10.93 6.39
N ASP A 114 7.06 10.94 7.57
CA ASP A 114 8.01 11.99 7.98
C ASP A 114 7.47 13.43 7.82
N ASN A 115 6.17 13.62 8.12
CA ASN A 115 5.41 14.87 7.97
C ASN A 115 5.27 15.40 6.52
N VAL A 116 5.62 14.58 5.52
CA VAL A 116 5.38 14.89 4.10
C VAL A 116 4.21 14.07 3.61
N THR A 117 3.23 14.72 2.98
CA THR A 117 2.07 14.06 2.37
C THR A 117 2.27 13.93 0.86
N TYR A 118 2.02 12.73 0.35
CA TYR A 118 2.13 12.35 -1.06
C TYR A 118 0.73 12.07 -1.60
N ASP A 119 0.33 12.77 -2.66
CA ASP A 119 -0.93 12.51 -3.38
C ASP A 119 -0.70 11.47 -4.48
N LEU A 120 -1.10 10.24 -4.20
CA LEU A 120 -0.92 9.14 -5.15
C LEU A 120 -1.98 9.14 -6.26
N GLY A 121 -2.99 10.01 -6.15
CA GLY A 121 -4.13 10.05 -7.05
C GLY A 121 -5.02 8.82 -6.91
N ALA A 122 -5.96 8.68 -7.85
CA ALA A 122 -6.70 7.44 -8.05
C ALA A 122 -5.77 6.37 -8.64
N PRO A 123 -6.01 5.08 -8.34
CA PRO A 123 -5.23 4.00 -8.94
C PRO A 123 -5.45 3.96 -10.46
N TYR A 124 -4.37 3.85 -11.24
CA TYR A 124 -4.48 3.71 -12.69
C TYR A 124 -4.92 2.29 -13.11
N ASP A 125 -4.73 1.33 -12.21
CA ASP A 125 -5.15 -0.06 -12.35
C ASP A 125 -5.61 -0.56 -10.98
N SER A 126 -6.81 -1.13 -10.92
CA SER A 126 -7.31 -1.79 -9.73
C SER A 126 -8.21 -2.98 -10.09
N TYR A 127 -8.04 -4.08 -9.37
CA TYR A 127 -8.81 -5.30 -9.62
C TYR A 127 -8.95 -6.16 -8.37
N GLU A 128 -10.06 -6.88 -8.29
CA GLU A 128 -10.27 -7.93 -7.30
C GLU A 128 -9.65 -9.24 -7.78
N LYS A 129 -8.84 -9.89 -6.95
CA LYS A 129 -8.45 -11.28 -7.18
C LYS A 129 -9.66 -12.18 -6.89
N ILE A 130 -10.30 -12.66 -7.96
CA ILE A 130 -11.49 -13.52 -7.94
C ILE A 130 -11.34 -14.63 -6.88
N GLY A 131 -12.35 -14.78 -6.03
CA GLY A 131 -12.40 -15.80 -5.00
C GLY A 131 -11.51 -15.55 -3.77
N LYS A 132 -10.64 -14.53 -3.78
CA LYS A 132 -9.77 -14.18 -2.64
C LYS A 132 -10.15 -12.87 -1.94
N ARG A 133 -11.02 -12.03 -2.53
CA ARG A 133 -11.42 -10.70 -1.99
C ARG A 133 -10.22 -9.83 -1.62
N ILE A 134 -9.17 -9.95 -2.43
CA ILE A 134 -7.97 -9.12 -2.35
C ILE A 134 -8.10 -8.09 -3.47
N TYR A 135 -8.16 -6.82 -3.10
CA TYR A 135 -8.12 -5.71 -4.04
C TYR A 135 -6.69 -5.25 -4.19
N ASN A 136 -6.24 -5.20 -5.43
CA ASN A 136 -4.94 -4.67 -5.80
C ASN A 136 -5.18 -3.30 -6.41
N ALA A 137 -4.33 -2.34 -6.06
CA ALA A 137 -4.33 -1.00 -6.59
C ALA A 137 -2.89 -0.61 -6.95
N ARG A 138 -2.72 -0.02 -8.14
CA ARG A 138 -1.42 0.46 -8.61
C ARG A 138 -1.46 1.97 -8.83
N TYR A 139 -0.40 2.64 -8.40
CA TYR A 139 -0.25 4.10 -8.47
C TYR A 139 1.08 4.45 -9.15
N ASN A 140 1.06 5.43 -10.06
CA ASN A 140 2.22 5.86 -10.83
C ASN A 140 2.36 7.38 -10.91
N SER A 141 1.73 8.13 -10.00
CA SER A 141 1.86 9.59 -9.93
C SER A 141 3.30 10.03 -9.64
N GLU A 142 3.61 11.31 -9.89
CA GLU A 142 4.92 11.88 -9.52
C GLU A 142 5.21 11.72 -8.02
N ASP A 143 4.19 11.85 -7.18
CA ASP A 143 4.30 11.67 -5.74
C ASP A 143 4.49 10.20 -5.35
N ALA A 144 3.96 9.23 -6.12
CA ALA A 144 4.30 7.82 -5.95
C ALA A 144 5.79 7.57 -6.21
N LEU A 145 6.36 8.23 -7.24
CA LEU A 145 7.79 8.17 -7.51
C LEU A 145 8.60 8.81 -6.38
N LYS A 146 8.18 9.96 -5.82
CA LYS A 146 8.85 10.56 -4.65
C LYS A 146 8.76 9.63 -3.42
N LEU A 147 7.60 9.06 -3.14
CA LEU A 147 7.41 8.09 -2.06
C LEU A 147 8.29 6.85 -2.23
N SER A 148 8.58 6.44 -3.47
CA SER A 148 9.52 5.34 -3.74
C SER A 148 10.91 5.56 -3.14
N THR A 149 11.35 6.82 -3.03
CA THR A 149 12.64 7.15 -2.42
C THR A 149 12.65 6.82 -0.93
N ILE A 150 11.51 7.01 -0.25
CA ILE A 150 11.31 6.63 1.15
C ILE A 150 11.29 5.11 1.28
N LEU A 151 10.60 4.40 0.39
CA LEU A 151 10.57 2.93 0.41
C LEU A 151 11.94 2.31 0.15
N LYS A 152 12.80 2.97 -0.64
CA LYS A 152 14.19 2.53 -0.87
C LYS A 152 15.12 2.76 0.32
N GLN A 153 14.72 3.52 1.34
CA GLN A 153 15.45 3.66 2.61
C GLN A 153 15.23 2.42 3.50
N THR A 154 15.80 1.29 3.09
CA THR A 154 15.60 0.00 3.74
C THR A 154 16.26 -0.08 5.12
N GLY A 155 15.77 -1.00 5.96
CA GLY A 155 16.32 -1.28 7.30
C GLY A 155 15.86 -0.30 8.39
N GLN A 156 15.11 0.74 8.02
CA GLN A 156 14.48 1.68 8.95
C GLN A 156 12.98 1.45 9.03
N THR A 157 12.42 1.58 10.23
CA THR A 157 10.97 1.55 10.42
C THR A 157 10.43 2.97 10.34
N LYS A 158 9.50 3.21 9.43
CA LYS A 158 8.79 4.49 9.31
C LYS A 158 7.30 4.28 9.49
N ARG A 159 6.62 5.30 10.02
CA ARG A 159 5.17 5.28 10.20
C ARG A 159 4.49 5.95 9.01
N PHE A 160 3.57 5.22 8.40
CA PHE A 160 2.76 5.64 7.26
C PHE A 160 1.35 5.91 7.74
N TYR A 161 0.83 7.07 7.37
CA TYR A 161 -0.53 7.50 7.68
C TYR A 161 -1.29 7.64 6.35
N CYS A 162 -2.42 6.94 6.24
CA CYS A 162 -3.09 6.69 4.97
C CYS A 162 -4.52 7.22 5.01
N ASN A 163 -4.93 7.89 3.94
CA ASN A 163 -6.28 8.41 3.75
C ASN A 163 -6.74 8.22 2.31
N TRP A 164 -8.00 7.85 2.13
CA TRP A 164 -8.67 7.85 0.82
C TRP A 164 -9.74 8.94 0.84
N ARG A 165 -9.75 9.82 -0.16
CA ARG A 165 -10.66 10.97 -0.23
C ARG A 165 -11.17 11.22 -1.64
#